data_AF-A0A2U8QRT6-F1
#
_entry.id   AF-A0A2U8QRT6-F1
#
_cell.length_a   1.000
_cell.length_b   1.000
_cell.length_c   1.000
_cell.angle_alpha   90.00
_cell.angle_beta   90.00
_cell.angle_gamma   90.00
#
_symmetry.space_group_name_H-M   'P 1'
#
loop_
_entity.id
_entity.type
_entity.pdbx_description
1 polymer ?
#
loop_
_entity_poly.entity_id
_entity_poly.type
_entity_poly.pdbx_seq_one_letter_code
_entity_poly.pdbx_strand_id
1 'polypeptide(L)'
;MFFTQDIFSQGPPPWAPAHGYRAKTRHIYFPEQNMYYDLQKGVYIYYDNGNWQVNVNLPTIFGSVNLGTTRQVQLDYYGNDPQQYNADHVSKYKPGKKAKKKSKKKKKK
;
A
#
# COMPACT_ATOMS: atom_id res chain seq x y z
N MET A 1 0.87 -17.52 30.76
CA MET A 1 0.32 -16.63 29.72
C MET A 1 1.12 -15.35 29.72
N PHE A 2 2.07 -15.20 28.80
CA PHE A 2 2.84 -13.96 28.64
C PHE A 2 3.06 -13.75 27.14
N PHE A 3 2.20 -12.94 26.50
CA PHE A 3 2.56 -12.37 25.21
C PHE A 3 3.30 -11.07 25.52
N THR A 4 4.62 -11.13 25.42
CA THR A 4 5.51 -9.97 25.55
C THR A 4 5.20 -8.98 24.43
N GLN A 5 4.90 -7.74 24.83
CA GLN A 5 4.76 -6.58 23.97
C GLN A 5 6.13 -6.19 23.42
N ASP A 6 6.58 -6.81 22.32
CA ASP A 6 7.80 -6.37 21.63
C ASP A 6 7.72 -6.74 20.14
N ILE A 7 6.99 -5.94 19.35
CA ILE A 7 6.97 -6.11 17.87
C ILE A 7 6.85 -4.80 17.08
N PHE A 8 6.88 -3.62 17.73
CA PHE A 8 6.57 -2.34 17.06
C PHE A 8 7.77 -1.63 16.41
N SER A 9 8.92 -2.28 16.23
CA SER A 9 10.07 -1.70 15.51
C SER A 9 10.26 -2.25 14.09
N GLN A 10 9.19 -2.63 13.40
CA GLN A 10 9.24 -2.62 11.94
C GLN A 10 9.14 -1.17 11.47
N GLY A 11 10.29 -0.62 11.07
CA GLY A 11 10.35 0.67 10.39
C GLY A 11 9.41 0.70 9.18
N PRO A 12 9.15 1.89 8.61
CA PRO A 12 8.28 2.01 7.46
C PRO A 12 8.72 1.04 6.36
N PRO A 13 7.78 0.43 5.64
CA PRO A 13 8.08 -0.63 4.70
C PRO A 13 8.99 -0.10 3.60
N PRO A 14 9.80 -0.94 2.93
CA PRO A 14 10.85 -0.49 2.01
C PRO A 14 10.38 0.38 0.84
N TRP A 15 9.08 0.38 0.52
CA TRP A 15 8.47 1.20 -0.54
C TRP A 15 8.05 2.60 -0.08
N ALA A 16 7.98 2.85 1.22
CA ALA A 16 7.59 4.14 1.77
C ALA A 16 8.71 5.18 1.50
N PRO A 17 8.36 6.42 1.09
CA PRO A 17 9.34 7.44 0.79
C PRO A 17 10.12 7.86 2.05
N ALA A 18 11.42 8.11 1.88
CA ALA A 18 12.31 8.57 2.95
C ALA A 18 11.92 9.95 3.48
N HIS A 19 11.37 10.82 2.61
CA HIS A 19 10.70 12.06 2.98
C HIS A 19 9.20 11.72 3.09
N GLY A 20 8.75 11.40 4.30
CA GLY A 20 7.50 10.69 4.58
C GLY A 20 6.20 11.29 4.03
N TYR A 21 5.09 10.62 4.33
CA TYR A 21 3.75 11.02 3.91
C TYR A 21 3.28 12.31 4.61
N ARG A 22 2.18 12.91 4.10
CA ARG A 22 1.56 14.04 4.80
C ARG A 22 1.24 13.63 6.24
N ALA A 23 1.44 14.53 7.20
CA ALA A 23 1.23 14.25 8.62
C ALA A 23 -0.17 13.71 8.95
N LYS A 24 -1.16 14.00 8.10
CA LYS A 24 -2.55 13.58 8.26
C LYS A 24 -2.89 12.29 7.49
N THR A 25 -1.98 11.75 6.70
CA THR A 25 -2.28 10.54 5.93
C THR A 25 -2.14 9.31 6.81
N ARG A 26 -3.24 8.57 6.93
CA ARG A 26 -3.26 7.28 7.63
C ARG A 26 -3.21 6.09 6.67
N HIS A 27 -3.94 6.16 5.56
CA HIS A 27 -4.04 5.04 4.62
C HIS A 27 -3.40 5.36 3.28
N ILE A 28 -2.60 4.44 2.78
CA ILE A 28 -2.08 4.43 1.41
C ILE A 28 -2.86 3.39 0.61
N TYR A 29 -3.48 3.81 -0.49
CA TYR A 29 -4.17 2.93 -1.42
C TYR A 29 -3.30 2.63 -2.64
N PHE A 30 -3.27 1.35 -3.00
CA PHE A 30 -2.55 0.79 -4.14
C PHE A 30 -3.57 0.36 -5.21
N PRO A 31 -3.89 1.22 -6.18
CA PRO A 31 -4.99 0.98 -7.12
C PRO A 31 -4.73 -0.18 -8.08
N GLU A 32 -3.47 -0.48 -8.41
CA GLU A 32 -3.15 -1.62 -9.29
C GLU A 32 -3.36 -2.97 -8.62
N GLN A 33 -3.31 -3.05 -7.30
CA GLN A 33 -3.47 -4.28 -6.52
C GLN A 33 -4.76 -4.31 -5.70
N ASN A 34 -5.52 -3.21 -5.69
CA ASN A 34 -6.71 -3.03 -4.85
C ASN A 34 -6.43 -3.38 -3.37
N MET A 35 -5.33 -2.83 -2.83
CA MET A 35 -4.93 -3.03 -1.44
C MET A 35 -4.65 -1.70 -0.74
N TYR A 36 -4.64 -1.74 0.59
CA TYR A 36 -4.35 -0.61 1.45
C TYR A 36 -3.17 -0.92 2.35
N TYR A 37 -2.51 0.13 2.80
CA TYR A 37 -1.56 0.08 3.91
C TYR A 37 -1.96 1.12 4.96
N ASP A 38 -2.17 0.68 6.19
CA ASP A 38 -2.41 1.55 7.35
C ASP A 38 -1.05 1.93 7.96
N LEU A 39 -0.67 3.20 7.82
CA LEU A 39 0.58 3.77 8.34
C LEU A 39 0.61 3.78 9.87
N GLN A 40 -0.54 3.89 10.52
CA GLN A 40 -0.62 3.94 11.97
C GLN A 40 -0.44 2.55 12.58
N LYS A 41 -0.99 1.52 11.92
CA LYS A 41 -0.91 0.13 12.39
C LYS A 41 0.26 -0.65 11.79
N GLY A 42 0.84 -0.19 10.69
CA GLY A 42 1.90 -0.90 9.97
C GLY A 42 1.42 -2.19 9.29
N VAL A 43 0.19 -2.21 8.76
CA VAL A 43 -0.43 -3.43 8.20
C VAL A 43 -0.98 -3.20 6.80
N TYR A 44 -0.92 -4.25 5.99
CA TYR A 44 -1.59 -4.37 4.70
C TYR A 44 -3.02 -4.87 4.89
N ILE A 45 -3.96 -4.24 4.19
CA ILE A 45 -5.37 -4.65 4.12
C ILE A 45 -5.67 -4.96 2.66
N TYR A 46 -6.08 -6.19 2.37
CA TYR A 46 -6.25 -6.67 1.00
C TYR A 46 -7.37 -7.68 0.91
N TYR A 47 -7.96 -7.83 -0.27
CA TYR A 47 -9.02 -8.79 -0.49
C TYR A 47 -8.42 -10.11 -1.00
N ASP A 48 -8.70 -11.21 -0.30
CA ASP A 48 -8.27 -12.55 -0.67
C ASP A 48 -9.32 -13.58 -0.23
N ASN A 49 -9.52 -14.61 -1.07
CA ASN A 49 -10.45 -15.71 -0.82
C ASN A 49 -11.84 -15.29 -0.28
N GLY A 50 -12.44 -14.27 -0.90
CA GLY A 50 -13.78 -13.80 -0.58
C GLY A 50 -13.88 -12.83 0.61
N ASN A 51 -12.77 -12.52 1.29
CA ASN A 51 -12.77 -11.69 2.50
C ASN A 51 -11.61 -10.68 2.53
N TRP A 52 -11.78 -9.62 3.31
CA TRP A 52 -10.69 -8.70 3.61
C TRP A 52 -9.77 -9.28 4.67
N GLN A 53 -8.49 -9.36 4.36
CA GLN A 53 -7.42 -9.85 5.21
C GLN A 53 -6.57 -8.68 5.69
N VAL A 54 -6.02 -8.81 6.89
CA VAL A 54 -5.08 -7.86 7.48
C VAL A 54 -3.80 -8.59 7.83
N ASN A 55 -2.66 -8.11 7.36
CA ASN A 55 -1.37 -8.73 7.63
C ASN A 55 -0.25 -7.70 7.77
N VAL A 56 0.72 -7.95 8.65
CA VAL A 56 1.90 -7.11 8.81
C VAL A 56 2.82 -7.22 7.58
N ASN A 57 2.90 -8.40 6.99
CA ASN A 57 3.74 -8.66 5.82
C ASN A 57 2.97 -8.49 4.51
N LEU A 58 3.71 -8.17 3.44
CA LEU A 58 3.14 -8.13 2.10
C LEU A 58 2.63 -9.54 1.72
N PRO A 59 1.37 -9.68 1.27
CA PRO A 59 0.83 -10.97 0.88
C PRO A 59 1.61 -11.59 -0.28
N THR A 60 1.78 -12.90 -0.27
CA THR A 60 2.54 -13.63 -1.31
C THR A 60 1.95 -13.44 -2.71
N ILE A 61 0.62 -13.26 -2.81
CA ILE A 61 -0.08 -12.91 -4.07
C ILE A 61 0.44 -11.61 -4.70
N PHE A 62 1.05 -10.72 -3.90
CA PHE A 62 1.68 -9.48 -4.34
C PHE A 62 3.20 -9.50 -4.18
N GLY A 63 3.81 -10.64 -3.83
CA GLY A 63 5.25 -10.73 -3.59
C GLY A 63 6.12 -10.39 -4.81
N SER A 64 5.57 -10.52 -6.02
CA SER A 64 6.24 -10.14 -7.27
C SER A 64 6.06 -8.66 -7.64
N VAL A 65 5.24 -7.91 -6.88
CA VAL A 65 4.94 -6.50 -7.16
C VAL A 65 5.99 -5.59 -6.52
N ASN A 66 6.55 -4.69 -7.32
CA ASN A 66 7.41 -3.63 -6.81
C ASN A 66 6.58 -2.41 -6.35
N LEU A 67 6.23 -2.39 -5.06
CA LEU A 67 5.44 -1.31 -4.44
C LEU A 67 6.13 0.07 -4.46
N GLY A 68 7.46 0.12 -4.57
CA GLY A 68 8.19 1.39 -4.71
C GLY A 68 7.99 2.05 -6.08
N THR A 69 7.52 1.30 -7.08
CA THR A 69 7.28 1.82 -8.45
C THR A 69 5.82 1.85 -8.86
N THR A 70 4.97 1.18 -8.08
CA THR A 70 3.52 1.20 -8.29
C THR A 70 2.94 2.54 -7.86
N ARG A 71 1.72 2.85 -8.30
CA ARG A 71 1.06 4.08 -7.90
C ARG A 71 0.64 3.98 -6.43
N GLN A 72 0.96 5.02 -5.66
CA GLN A 72 0.59 5.15 -4.26
C GLN A 72 -0.35 6.35 -4.12
N VAL A 73 -1.52 6.13 -3.53
CA VAL A 73 -2.53 7.17 -3.33
C VAL A 73 -2.72 7.39 -1.84
N GLN A 74 -2.41 8.58 -1.36
CA GLN A 74 -2.73 8.99 0.02
C GLN A 74 -4.24 9.21 0.11
N LEU A 75 -4.93 8.43 0.94
CA LEU A 75 -6.37 8.61 1.14
C LEU A 75 -6.62 9.72 2.15
N ASP A 76 -7.66 10.51 1.87
CA ASP A 76 -8.23 11.47 2.82
C ASP A 76 -9.32 10.78 3.64
N TYR A 77 -8.93 9.71 4.35
CA TYR A 77 -9.79 8.90 5.21
C TYR A 77 -9.02 8.49 6.47
N TYR A 78 -9.64 8.74 7.63
CA TYR A 78 -9.00 8.61 8.95
C TYR A 78 -9.56 7.46 9.80
N GLY A 79 -10.68 6.84 9.39
CA GLY A 79 -11.30 5.72 10.10
C GLY A 79 -10.47 4.43 10.01
N ASN A 80 -10.93 3.33 10.62
CA ASN A 80 -10.14 2.09 10.68
C ASN A 80 -10.34 1.17 9.48
N ASP A 81 -11.35 1.43 8.66
CA ASP A 81 -11.91 0.46 7.72
C ASP A 81 -12.00 1.06 6.31
N PRO A 82 -10.87 1.43 5.68
CA PRO A 82 -10.87 2.03 4.34
C PRO A 82 -11.50 1.10 3.30
N GLN A 83 -11.49 -0.22 3.53
CA GLN A 83 -12.05 -1.22 2.65
C GLN A 83 -13.57 -1.14 2.51
N GLN A 84 -14.29 -0.50 3.43
CA GLN A 84 -15.74 -0.29 3.31
C GLN A 84 -16.08 0.62 2.12
N TYR A 85 -15.17 1.52 1.75
CA TYR A 85 -15.32 2.45 0.63
C TYR A 85 -14.58 1.98 -0.63
N ASN A 86 -14.28 0.68 -0.72
CA ASN A 86 -13.46 0.15 -1.81
C ASN A 86 -14.05 0.41 -3.20
N ALA A 87 -15.37 0.31 -3.35
CA ALA A 87 -16.04 0.57 -4.62
C ALA A 87 -15.75 2.00 -5.12
N ASP A 88 -15.83 2.98 -4.22
CA ASP A 88 -15.55 4.39 -4.53
C ASP A 88 -14.07 4.60 -4.84
N HIS A 89 -13.17 3.97 -4.07
CA HIS A 89 -11.73 4.07 -4.30
C HIS A 89 -11.32 3.48 -5.66
N VAL A 90 -11.85 2.31 -6.03
CA VAL A 90 -11.61 1.69 -7.34
C VAL A 90 -12.14 2.59 -8.46
N SER A 91 -13.34 3.17 -8.29
CA SER A 91 -13.94 4.07 -9.27
C SER A 91 -13.17 5.38 -9.44
N LYS A 92 -12.72 5.98 -8.32
CA LYS A 92 -12.00 7.25 -8.29
C LYS A 92 -10.56 7.12 -8.77
N TYR A 93 -9.90 6.02 -8.44
CA TYR A 93 -8.48 5.81 -8.70
C TYR A 93 -8.23 4.68 -9.70
N LYS A 94 -9.07 4.58 -10.74
CA LYS A 94 -8.94 3.53 -11.77
C LYS A 94 -7.48 3.37 -12.20
N PRO A 95 -6.96 2.14 -12.27
CA PRO A 95 -5.61 1.91 -12.74
C PRO A 95 -5.50 2.48 -14.16
N GLY A 96 -4.62 3.47 -14.33
CA GLY A 96 -4.41 4.07 -15.64
C GLY A 96 -3.95 2.99 -16.63
N LYS A 97 -4.38 3.07 -17.89
CA LYS A 97 -3.84 2.21 -18.94
C LYS A 97 -2.31 2.37 -18.91
N LYS A 98 -1.57 1.29 -18.63
CA LYS A 98 -0.10 1.35 -18.52
C LYS A 98 0.47 1.90 -19.83
N ALA A 99 0.86 3.16 -19.85
CA ALA A 99 1.70 3.68 -20.92
C ALA A 99 3.01 2.89 -20.85
N LYS A 100 3.36 2.17 -21.92
CA LYS A 100 4.62 1.45 -22.05
C LYS A 100 5.76 2.43 -21.76
N LYS A 101 6.39 2.32 -20.57
CA LYS A 101 7.58 3.11 -20.23
C LYS A 101 8.69 2.68 -21.19
N LYS A 102 8.99 3.49 -22.21
CA LYS A 102 10.23 3.35 -23.00
C LYS A 102 11.39 3.45 -22.03
N SER A 103 12.18 2.39 -21.93
CA SER A 103 13.44 2.34 -21.21
C SER A 103 14.36 3.47 -21.68
N LYS A 104 14.60 4.49 -20.84
CA LYS A 104 15.68 5.46 -21.06
C LYS A 104 17.01 4.77 -20.77
N LYS A 105 17.63 4.25 -21.83
CA LYS A 105 19.00 3.75 -21.87
C LYS A 105 19.94 4.90 -21.46
N LYS A 106 20.48 4.87 -20.24
CA LYS A 106 21.53 5.81 -19.80
C LYS A 106 22.79 5.53 -20.62
N LYS A 107 23.11 6.42 -21.56
CA LYS A 107 24.40 6.46 -22.26
C LYS A 107 25.33 7.34 -21.41
N LYS A 108 26.27 6.72 -20.68
CA LYS A 108 27.41 7.44 -20.09
C LYS A 108 28.37 7.78 -21.24
N LYS A 109 28.78 9.04 -21.30
CA LYS A 109 29.86 9.55 -22.15
C LYS A 109 31.03 9.86 -21.24
#